data_AF-A0A0F9FY53-F1
#
_entry.id   AF-A0A0F9FY53-F1
#
_cell.length_a   1.000
_cell.length_b   1.000
_cell.length_c   1.000
_cell.angle_alpha   90.00
_cell.angle_beta   90.00
_cell.angle_gamma   90.00
#
_symmetry.space_group_name_H-M   'P 1'
#
loop_
_entity.id
_entity.type
_entity.pdbx_description
1 polymer ?
#
loop_
_entity_poly.entity_id
_entity_poly.type
_entity_poly.pdbx_seq_one_letter_code
_entity_poly.pdbx_strand_id
1 'polypeptide(L)'
;MAPFVDIFVLQIQRMQTEPAVVKEFVVPLANQLKLANPDLEVSVQVRTEGDVDAITHLLAELEPQLDGISVLTSPETVDTTVELVSAIRPSESVPDIRPVEPPQAGIPSSARVIVTARPAYQPELLRFGFIAGIAATLLAIGYVIFALAAVIVAVLVLIVMLRLLLPSEDRDVTV
;
A
#
# COMPACT_ATOMS: atom_id res chain seq x y z
N MET A 1 18.22 -8.47 10.89
CA MET A 1 17.76 -9.69 10.18
C MET A 1 16.57 -10.23 10.96
N ALA A 2 15.40 -10.32 10.32
CA ALA A 2 14.23 -10.96 10.91
C ALA A 2 14.27 -12.45 10.53
N PRO A 3 14.68 -13.38 11.42
CA PRO A 3 15.10 -14.71 11.02
C PRO A 3 13.95 -15.71 10.79
N PHE A 4 12.71 -15.24 10.57
CA PHE A 4 11.51 -16.11 10.57
C PHE A 4 10.44 -15.72 9.56
N VAL A 5 10.77 -14.91 8.54
CA VAL A 5 9.77 -14.51 7.54
C VAL A 5 10.10 -15.20 6.23
N ASP A 6 9.26 -16.15 5.85
CA ASP A 6 9.35 -16.87 4.58
C ASP A 6 8.66 -16.09 3.44
N ILE A 7 7.64 -15.29 3.79
CA ILE A 7 6.81 -14.55 2.83
C ILE A 7 6.62 -13.11 3.28
N PHE A 8 6.89 -12.16 2.39
CA PHE A 8 6.62 -10.74 2.56
C PHE A 8 5.51 -10.30 1.59
N VAL A 9 4.39 -9.80 2.13
CA VAL A 9 3.24 -9.37 1.31
C VAL A 9 3.12 -7.84 1.31
N LEU A 10 3.29 -7.23 0.15
CA LEU A 10 3.16 -5.80 -0.09
C LEU A 10 1.70 -5.44 -0.41
N GLN A 11 1.01 -4.79 0.52
CA GLN A 11 -0.34 -4.25 0.25
C GLN A 11 -0.25 -2.90 -0.45
N ILE A 12 -0.74 -2.81 -1.68
CA ILE A 12 -0.63 -1.61 -2.49
C ILE A 12 -2.02 -1.00 -2.71
N GLN A 13 -2.27 0.13 -2.07
CA GLN A 13 -3.57 0.83 -2.15
C GLN A 13 -3.62 1.87 -3.28
N ARG A 14 -2.47 2.45 -3.67
CA ARG A 14 -2.39 3.53 -4.68
C ARG A 14 -2.19 3.06 -6.12
N MET A 15 -2.32 1.75 -6.35
CA MET A 15 -2.11 1.14 -7.67
C MET A 15 -2.99 1.74 -8.76
N GLN A 16 -4.21 2.12 -8.42
CA GLN A 16 -5.20 2.63 -9.36
C GLN A 16 -4.95 4.08 -9.78
N THR A 17 -4.37 4.89 -8.88
CA THR A 17 -4.20 6.33 -9.12
C THR A 17 -2.80 6.66 -9.62
N GLU A 18 -1.79 5.88 -9.22
CA GLU A 18 -0.38 6.20 -9.44
C GLU A 18 0.47 4.93 -9.74
N PRO A 19 0.22 4.20 -10.84
CA PRO A 19 0.90 2.92 -11.13
C PRO A 19 2.42 3.06 -11.30
N ALA A 20 2.89 4.18 -11.85
CA ALA A 20 4.32 4.46 -11.98
C ALA A 20 5.01 4.57 -10.61
N VAL A 21 4.39 5.29 -9.67
CA VAL A 21 4.91 5.45 -8.29
C VAL A 21 4.96 4.11 -7.57
N VAL A 22 3.96 3.25 -7.81
CA VAL A 22 3.97 1.89 -7.28
C VAL A 22 5.18 1.10 -7.78
N LYS A 23 5.46 1.13 -9.08
CA LYS A 23 6.61 0.44 -9.66
C LYS A 23 7.94 0.97 -9.11
N GLU A 24 8.09 2.30 -9.06
CA GLU A 24 9.26 2.96 -8.48
C GLU A 24 9.49 2.61 -7.01
N PHE A 25 8.44 2.25 -6.28
CA PHE A 25 8.53 1.80 -4.89
C PHE A 25 8.79 0.29 -4.75
N VAL A 26 8.02 -0.55 -5.45
CA VAL A 26 8.02 -2.00 -5.29
C VAL A 26 9.34 -2.61 -5.75
N VAL A 27 9.83 -2.20 -6.92
CA VAL A 27 11.03 -2.79 -7.54
C VAL A 27 12.27 -2.64 -6.65
N PRO A 28 12.67 -1.45 -6.17
CA PRO A 28 13.84 -1.35 -5.30
C PRO A 28 13.64 -2.05 -3.96
N LEU A 29 12.42 -2.05 -3.41
CA LEU A 29 12.13 -2.73 -2.15
C LEU A 29 12.25 -4.25 -2.27
N ALA A 30 11.64 -4.85 -3.30
CA ALA A 30 11.74 -6.28 -3.57
C ALA A 30 13.21 -6.72 -3.75
N ASN A 31 13.99 -5.92 -4.49
CA ASN A 31 15.42 -6.17 -4.67
C ASN A 31 16.20 -6.10 -3.35
N GLN A 32 15.97 -5.09 -2.52
CA GLN A 32 16.63 -4.98 -1.21
C GLN A 32 16.24 -6.13 -0.26
N LEU A 33 14.97 -6.55 -0.29
CA LEU A 33 14.46 -7.67 0.49
C LEU A 33 15.12 -8.99 0.07
N LYS A 34 15.19 -9.27 -1.24
CA LYS A 34 15.87 -10.44 -1.82
C LYS A 34 17.39 -10.43 -1.56
N LEU A 35 18.03 -9.26 -1.59
CA LEU A 35 19.45 -9.13 -1.23
C LEU A 35 19.71 -9.47 0.24
N ALA A 36 18.79 -9.10 1.13
CA ALA A 36 18.91 -9.38 2.56
C ALA A 36 18.56 -10.84 2.92
N ASN A 37 17.64 -11.46 2.18
CA ASN A 37 17.24 -12.85 2.30
C ASN A 37 16.86 -13.43 0.92
N PRO A 38 17.76 -14.14 0.24
CA PRO A 38 17.51 -14.69 -1.09
C PRO A 38 16.34 -15.68 -1.16
N ASP A 39 16.06 -16.37 -0.05
CA ASP A 39 14.99 -17.36 0.05
C ASP A 39 13.61 -16.72 0.38
N LEU A 40 13.56 -15.40 0.57
CA LEU A 40 12.31 -14.70 0.85
C LEU A 40 11.41 -14.65 -0.40
N GLU A 41 10.16 -15.05 -0.23
CA GLU A 41 9.11 -14.83 -1.22
C GLU A 41 8.51 -13.43 -1.05
N VAL A 42 8.47 -12.66 -2.12
CA VAL A 42 7.87 -11.32 -2.15
C VAL A 42 6.62 -11.37 -3.02
N SER A 43 5.47 -11.14 -2.39
CA SER A 43 4.18 -11.08 -3.07
C SER A 43 3.56 -9.69 -2.98
N VAL A 44 2.76 -9.31 -3.97
CA VAL A 44 1.93 -8.10 -3.92
C VAL A 44 0.48 -8.47 -3.69
N GLN A 45 -0.20 -7.74 -2.81
CA GLN A 45 -1.64 -7.81 -2.65
C GLN A 45 -2.33 -6.62 -3.31
N VAL A 46 -3.25 -6.90 -4.23
CA VAL A 46 -3.99 -5.92 -5.04
C VAL A 46 -5.47 -5.98 -4.72
N ARG A 47 -6.13 -4.81 -4.67
CA ARG A 47 -7.59 -4.71 -4.63
C ARG A 47 -8.15 -4.64 -6.05
N THR A 48 -9.25 -5.34 -6.30
CA THR A 48 -9.98 -5.35 -7.59
C THR A 48 -10.91 -4.15 -7.79
N GLU A 49 -10.63 -3.04 -7.11
CA GLU A 49 -11.30 -1.77 -7.34
C GLU A 49 -10.55 -1.04 -8.48
N GLY A 50 -11.26 -0.39 -9.41
CA GLY A 50 -10.64 0.42 -10.49
C GLY A 50 -10.49 -0.28 -11.85
N ASP A 51 -9.55 0.21 -12.66
CA ASP A 51 -9.33 -0.22 -14.04
C ASP A 51 -8.49 -1.51 -14.11
N VAL A 52 -9.13 -2.60 -14.55
CA VAL A 52 -8.54 -3.94 -14.67
C VAL A 52 -7.37 -3.97 -15.64
N ASP A 53 -7.43 -3.21 -16.75
CA ASP A 53 -6.38 -3.20 -17.76
C ASP A 53 -5.12 -2.53 -17.21
N ALA A 54 -5.30 -1.40 -16.50
CA ALA A 54 -4.20 -0.69 -15.85
C ALA A 54 -3.52 -1.57 -14.77
N ILE A 55 -4.31 -2.29 -13.97
CA ILE A 55 -3.81 -3.22 -12.96
C ILE A 55 -3.04 -4.37 -13.62
N THR A 56 -3.61 -4.97 -14.66
CA THR A 56 -3.00 -6.10 -15.39
C THR A 56 -1.66 -5.67 -16.00
N HIS A 57 -1.61 -4.49 -16.63
CA HIS A 57 -0.39 -3.96 -17.21
C HIS A 57 0.70 -3.77 -16.16
N LEU A 58 0.37 -3.14 -15.02
CA LEU A 58 1.35 -2.96 -13.95
C LEU A 58 1.83 -4.30 -13.37
N LEU A 59 0.93 -5.26 -13.18
CA LEU A 59 1.30 -6.59 -12.67
C LEU A 59 2.24 -7.32 -13.63
N ALA A 60 2.04 -7.21 -14.94
CA ALA A 60 2.96 -7.75 -15.94
C ALA A 60 4.35 -7.08 -15.85
N GLU A 61 4.42 -5.77 -15.57
CA GLU A 61 5.71 -5.09 -15.36
C GLU A 61 6.42 -5.49 -14.07
N LEU A 62 5.66 -5.89 -13.03
CA LEU A 62 6.20 -6.30 -11.74
C LEU A 62 6.51 -7.80 -11.66
N GLU A 63 5.92 -8.63 -12.53
CA GLU A 63 6.09 -10.09 -12.56
C GLU A 63 7.54 -10.54 -12.43
N PRO A 64 8.56 -9.95 -13.11
CA PRO A 64 9.94 -10.41 -12.99
C PRO A 64 10.58 -10.20 -11.62
N GLN A 65 9.92 -9.47 -10.72
CA GLN A 65 10.44 -9.08 -9.40
C GLN A 65 9.63 -9.68 -8.24
N LEU A 66 8.52 -10.36 -8.54
CA LEU A 66 7.58 -10.89 -7.55
C LEU A 66 7.48 -12.40 -7.67
N ASP A 67 7.33 -13.06 -6.53
CA ASP A 67 7.10 -14.51 -6.46
C ASP A 67 5.60 -14.85 -6.45
N GLY A 68 4.73 -13.86 -6.20
CA GLY A 68 3.29 -14.10 -6.15
C GLY A 68 2.43 -12.84 -6.20
N ILE A 69 1.17 -13.05 -6.56
CA ILE A 69 0.13 -12.02 -6.57
C ILE A 69 -1.04 -12.53 -5.72
N SER A 70 -1.44 -11.74 -4.73
CA SER A 70 -2.64 -11.96 -3.93
C SER A 70 -3.71 -10.97 -4.37
N VAL A 71 -4.89 -11.46 -4.72
CA VAL A 71 -6.02 -10.59 -5.10
C VAL A 71 -6.97 -10.50 -3.91
N LEU A 72 -7.15 -9.30 -3.38
CA LEU A 72 -8.12 -9.02 -2.33
C LEU A 72 -9.48 -8.80 -2.99
N THR A 73 -10.41 -9.71 -2.69
CA THR A 73 -11.76 -9.73 -3.25
C THR A 73 -12.81 -9.45 -2.17
N SER A 74 -13.98 -9.01 -2.61
CA SER A 74 -15.18 -8.78 -1.81
C SER A 74 -16.39 -9.35 -2.57
N PRO A 75 -17.53 -9.64 -1.91
CA PRO A 75 -18.71 -10.15 -2.60
C PRO A 75 -19.14 -9.32 -3.82
N GLU A 76 -18.95 -8.01 -3.77
CA GLU A 76 -19.25 -7.05 -4.83
C GLU A 76 -18.20 -6.98 -5.96
N THR A 77 -16.99 -7.51 -5.74
CA THR A 77 -15.89 -7.49 -6.74
C THR A 77 -15.51 -8.86 -7.28
N VAL A 78 -16.33 -9.89 -7.07
CA VAL A 78 -16.04 -11.26 -7.53
C VAL A 78 -15.88 -11.33 -9.04
N ASP A 79 -16.81 -10.75 -9.81
CA ASP A 79 -16.77 -10.80 -11.27
C ASP A 79 -15.51 -10.11 -11.84
N THR A 80 -15.17 -8.93 -11.32
CA THR A 80 -13.93 -8.22 -11.65
C THR A 80 -12.69 -9.01 -11.26
N THR A 81 -12.75 -9.74 -10.13
CA THR A 81 -11.65 -10.62 -9.71
C THR A 81 -11.46 -11.78 -10.69
N VAL A 82 -12.55 -12.38 -11.17
CA VAL A 82 -12.50 -13.46 -12.16
C VAL A 82 -11.91 -12.95 -13.48
N GLU A 83 -12.31 -11.76 -13.91
CA GLU A 83 -11.77 -11.11 -15.11
C GLU A 83 -10.26 -10.84 -14.96
N LEU A 84 -9.85 -10.22 -13.86
CA LEU A 84 -8.44 -9.94 -13.57
C LEU A 84 -7.59 -11.22 -13.53
N VAL A 85 -8.06 -12.26 -12.83
CA VAL A 85 -7.34 -13.55 -12.76
C VAL A 85 -7.25 -14.20 -14.14
N SER A 86 -8.29 -14.08 -14.96
CA SER A 86 -8.29 -14.61 -16.34
C SER A 86 -7.33 -13.83 -17.25
N ALA A 87 -7.14 -12.54 -17.00
CA ALA A 87 -6.20 -11.70 -17.75
C ALA A 87 -4.74 -11.95 -17.36
N ILE A 88 -4.47 -12.18 -16.07
CA ILE A 88 -3.10 -12.40 -15.56
C ILE A 88 -2.64 -13.83 -15.79
N ARG A 89 -3.52 -14.82 -15.60
CA ARG A 89 -3.13 -16.23 -15.78
C ARG A 89 -2.95 -16.45 -17.28
N PRO A 90 -1.73 -16.77 -17.77
CA PRO A 90 -1.57 -17.19 -19.15
C PRO A 90 -2.56 -18.34 -19.36
N SER A 91 -3.26 -18.36 -20.50
CA SER A 91 -4.02 -19.53 -20.91
C SER A 91 -3.07 -20.71 -20.93
N GLU A 92 -2.97 -21.42 -19.81
CA GLU A 92 -2.32 -22.71 -19.74
C GLU A 92 -3.02 -23.50 -20.82
N SER A 93 -2.34 -23.70 -21.95
CA SER A 93 -2.71 -24.73 -22.90
C SER A 93 -2.71 -25.99 -22.06
N VAL A 94 -3.90 -26.41 -21.63
CA VAL A 94 -4.12 -27.67 -20.91
C VAL A 94 -3.31 -28.68 -21.71
N PRO A 95 -2.22 -29.24 -21.17
CA PRO A 95 -1.47 -30.23 -21.89
C PRO A 95 -2.48 -31.29 -22.29
N ASP A 96 -2.57 -31.60 -23.59
CA ASP A 96 -3.47 -32.61 -24.13
C ASP A 96 -3.19 -33.91 -23.36
N ILE A 97 -3.95 -34.14 -22.28
CA ILE A 97 -3.88 -35.33 -21.48
C ILE A 97 -4.56 -36.38 -22.36
N ARG A 98 -3.82 -36.88 -23.35
CA ARG A 98 -4.19 -38.11 -24.02
C ARG A 98 -4.43 -39.13 -22.90
N PRO A 99 -5.57 -39.83 -22.88
CA PRO A 99 -5.84 -40.83 -21.87
C PRO A 99 -4.67 -41.82 -21.84
N VAL A 100 -3.81 -41.73 -20.82
CA VAL A 100 -2.83 -42.76 -20.54
C VAL A 100 -3.66 -43.90 -19.97
N GLU A 101 -3.79 -44.95 -20.76
CA GLU A 101 -4.45 -46.19 -20.37
C GLU A 101 -3.83 -46.66 -19.03
N PRO A 102 -4.62 -46.77 -17.94
CA PRO A 102 -4.07 -46.96 -16.61
C PRO A 102 -3.41 -48.34 -16.52
N PRO A 103 -2.15 -48.44 -16.03
CA PRO A 103 -1.59 -49.72 -15.63
C PRO A 103 -2.43 -50.27 -14.48
N GLN A 104 -3.12 -51.39 -14.71
CA GLN A 104 -3.73 -52.19 -13.65
C GLN A 104 -2.64 -52.74 -12.72
N ALA A 105 -2.29 -51.99 -11.69
CA ALA A 105 -1.53 -52.49 -10.56
C ALA A 105 -2.14 -51.92 -9.28
N GLY A 106 -2.89 -52.77 -8.58
CA GLY A 106 -3.59 -52.41 -7.36
C GLY A 106 -2.66 -51.98 -6.24
N ILE A 107 -2.97 -50.86 -5.59
CA ILE A 107 -2.42 -50.46 -4.29
C ILE A 107 -3.55 -49.75 -3.50
N PRO A 108 -3.70 -50.02 -2.18
CA PRO A 108 -4.83 -49.63 -1.36
C PRO A 108 -4.98 -48.12 -1.12
N SER A 109 -6.25 -47.74 -1.05
CA SER A 109 -6.80 -46.45 -0.65
C SER A 109 -6.37 -46.06 0.77
N SER A 110 -5.72 -44.90 0.93
CA SER A 110 -5.62 -44.12 2.17
C SER A 110 -5.07 -42.71 1.90
N ALA A 111 -5.66 -41.94 0.98
CA ALA A 111 -5.39 -40.51 0.90
C ALA A 111 -6.33 -39.77 1.87
N ARG A 112 -5.83 -39.48 3.09
CA ARG A 112 -6.53 -38.59 4.04
C ARG A 112 -6.35 -37.14 3.57
N VAL A 113 -7.45 -36.52 3.16
CA VAL A 113 -7.54 -35.07 2.97
C VAL A 113 -7.58 -34.42 4.35
N ILE A 114 -6.54 -33.69 4.71
CA ILE A 114 -6.54 -32.85 5.92
C ILE A 114 -7.03 -31.46 5.47
N VAL A 115 -8.30 -31.18 5.74
CA VAL A 115 -8.87 -29.83 5.60
C VAL A 115 -8.51 -29.04 6.86
N THR A 116 -7.50 -28.21 6.78
CA THR A 116 -7.13 -27.30 7.87
C THR A 116 -7.97 -26.03 7.74
N ALA A 117 -9.05 -25.93 8.51
CA ALA A 117 -9.81 -24.68 8.64
C ALA A 117 -8.91 -23.62 9.31
N ARG A 118 -8.54 -22.58 8.56
CA ARG A 118 -7.81 -21.43 9.11
C ARG A 118 -8.74 -20.66 10.05
N PRO A 119 -8.31 -20.30 11.28
CA PRO A 119 -9.11 -19.45 12.14
C PRO A 119 -9.32 -18.09 11.47
N ALA A 120 -10.56 -17.59 11.54
CA ALA A 120 -10.94 -16.28 11.03
C ALA A 120 -10.10 -15.19 11.70
N TYR A 121 -9.31 -14.48 10.90
CA TYR A 121 -8.53 -13.33 11.33
C TYR A 121 -9.49 -12.21 11.75
N GLN A 122 -9.56 -11.88 13.04
CA GLN A 122 -10.35 -10.74 13.54
C GLN A 122 -9.57 -9.43 13.33
N PRO A 123 -10.04 -8.49 12.48
CA PRO A 123 -9.28 -7.29 12.11
C PRO A 123 -9.50 -6.10 13.06
N GLU A 124 -10.08 -6.29 14.24
CA GLU A 124 -10.55 -5.17 15.09
C GLU A 124 -9.43 -4.36 15.76
N LEU A 125 -8.21 -4.90 15.90
CA LEU A 125 -7.13 -4.23 16.64
C LEU A 125 -6.32 -3.20 15.83
N LEU A 126 -6.40 -3.21 14.50
CA LEU A 126 -5.61 -2.32 13.64
C LEU A 126 -6.27 -0.96 13.35
N ARG A 127 -7.59 -0.83 13.59
CA ARG A 127 -8.31 0.44 13.37
C ARG A 127 -8.03 1.48 14.45
N PHE A 128 -7.70 1.08 15.68
CA PHE A 128 -7.46 2.01 16.79
C PHE A 128 -6.12 2.76 16.67
N GLY A 129 -5.08 2.15 16.10
CA GLY A 129 -3.77 2.80 15.95
C GLY A 129 -3.77 3.94 14.92
N PHE A 130 -4.53 3.79 13.83
CA PHE A 130 -4.54 4.76 12.73
C PHE A 130 -5.28 6.05 13.09
N ILE A 131 -6.38 5.96 13.84
CA ILE A 131 -7.16 7.13 14.29
C ILE A 131 -6.35 7.95 15.32
N ALA A 132 -5.61 7.27 16.22
CA ALA A 132 -4.75 7.94 17.19
C ALA A 132 -3.61 8.74 16.53
N GLY A 133 -3.01 8.20 15.45
CA GLY A 133 -1.95 8.87 14.70
C GLY A 133 -2.39 10.15 13.99
N ILE A 134 -3.59 10.14 13.39
CA ILE A 134 -4.16 11.32 12.71
C ILE A 134 -4.45 12.44 13.73
N ALA A 135 -5.03 12.09 14.88
CA ALA A 135 -5.34 13.07 15.93
C ALA A 135 -4.09 13.77 16.48
N ALA A 136 -3.00 13.02 16.70
CA ALA A 136 -1.73 13.58 17.16
C ALA A 136 -1.11 14.55 16.12
N THR A 137 -1.21 14.20 14.84
CA THR A 137 -0.67 15.03 13.75
C THR A 137 -1.45 16.34 13.61
N LEU A 138 -2.78 16.29 13.69
CA LEU A 138 -3.62 17.50 13.63
C LEU A 138 -3.40 18.44 14.81
N LEU A 139 -3.18 17.91 16.02
CA LEU A 139 -2.81 18.69 17.19
C LEU A 139 -1.47 19.41 17.03
N ALA A 140 -0.46 18.73 16.47
CA ALA A 140 0.85 19.32 16.22
C ALA A 140 0.77 20.47 15.19
N ILE A 141 0.03 20.27 14.10
CA ILE A 141 -0.20 21.32 13.09
C ILE A 141 -0.94 22.52 13.70
N GLY A 142 -1.99 22.26 14.48
CA GLY A 142 -2.75 23.32 15.17
C GLY A 142 -1.87 24.15 16.11
N TYR A 143 -0.97 23.50 16.87
CA TYR A 143 -0.03 24.18 17.75
C TYR A 143 0.95 25.09 16.99
N VAL A 144 1.49 24.63 15.85
CA VAL A 144 2.41 25.43 15.02
C VAL A 144 1.71 26.66 14.45
N ILE A 145 0.48 26.50 13.95
CA ILE A 145 -0.31 27.64 13.43
C ILE A 145 -0.60 28.65 14.54
N PHE A 146 -0.98 28.18 15.73
CA PHE A 146 -1.25 29.05 16.88
C PHE A 146 0.01 29.81 17.33
N ALA A 147 1.16 29.13 17.42
CA ALA A 147 2.43 29.76 17.78
C ALA A 147 2.84 30.83 16.76
N LEU A 148 2.68 30.56 15.47
CA LEU A 148 2.98 31.53 14.41
C LEU A 148 2.07 32.77 14.50
N ALA A 149 0.77 32.57 14.73
CA ALA A 149 -0.18 33.67 14.90
C ALA A 149 0.18 34.54 16.12
N ALA A 150 0.58 33.93 17.24
CA ALA A 150 1.00 34.65 18.43
C ALA A 150 2.25 35.53 18.18
N VAL A 151 3.23 35.02 17.43
CA VAL A 151 4.43 35.78 17.04
C VAL A 151 4.06 36.97 16.15
N ILE A 152 3.19 36.77 15.16
CA ILE A 152 2.74 37.86 14.27
C ILE A 152 2.06 38.98 15.07
N VAL A 153 1.16 38.62 15.99
CA VAL A 153 0.49 39.59 16.86
C VAL A 153 1.49 40.34 17.73
N ALA A 154 2.46 39.66 18.32
CA ALA A 154 3.51 40.30 19.13
C ALA A 154 4.34 41.30 18.31
N VAL A 155 4.70 40.95 17.08
CA VAL A 155 5.45 41.84 16.16
C VAL A 155 4.61 43.06 15.77
N LEU A 156 3.32 42.89 15.49
CA LEU A 156 2.42 44.01 15.19
C LEU A 156 2.28 44.96 16.37
N VAL A 157 2.09 44.43 17.59
CA VAL A 157 2.03 45.24 18.82
C VAL A 157 3.34 46.01 19.01
N LEU A 158 4.49 45.38 18.78
CA LEU A 158 5.79 46.04 18.86
C LEU A 158 5.91 47.17 17.83
N ILE A 159 5.50 46.97 16.58
CA ILE A 159 5.51 48.01 15.54
C ILE A 159 4.62 49.19 15.94
N VAL A 160 3.44 48.92 16.47
CA VAL A 160 2.52 49.97 16.95
C VAL A 160 3.14 50.74 18.11
N MET A 161 3.72 50.05 19.10
CA MET A 161 4.42 50.71 20.21
C MET A 161 5.60 51.55 19.72
N LEU A 162 6.39 51.05 18.76
CA LEU A 162 7.51 51.78 18.20
C LEU A 162 7.03 53.05 17.48
N ARG A 163 5.93 52.97 16.73
CA ARG A 163 5.30 54.14 16.09
C ARG A 163 4.76 55.17 17.09
N LEU A 164 4.30 54.73 18.27
CA LEU A 164 3.83 55.65 19.32
C LEU A 164 4.99 56.29 20.09
N LEU A 165 6.11 55.59 20.22
CA LEU A 165 7.31 56.07 20.93
C LEU A 165 8.21 56.96 20.07
N LEU A 166 8.22 56.73 18.76
CA LEU A 166 8.93 57.60 17.83
C LEU A 166 8.13 58.90 17.67
N PRO A 167 8.69 60.06 18.06
CA PRO A 167 8.02 61.34 17.84
C PRO A 167 7.70 61.47 16.36
N SER A 168 6.50 61.93 16.03
CA SER A 168 6.14 62.23 14.65
C SER A 168 7.08 63.34 14.18
N GLU A 169 8.14 62.96 13.47
CA GLU A 169 8.93 63.91 12.72
C GLU A 169 7.96 64.55 11.73
N ASP A 170 7.57 65.78 12.04
CA ASP A 170 6.62 66.57 11.30
C ASP A 170 7.03 66.55 9.82
N ARG A 171 6.14 66.00 9.01
CA ARG A 171 6.20 66.12 7.56
C ARG A 171 5.75 67.52 7.18
N ASP A 172 6.53 68.52 7.56
CA ASP A 172 6.47 69.84 6.94
C ASP A 172 7.21 69.75 5.59
N VAL A 173 6.55 69.10 4.62
CA VAL A 173 6.89 69.27 3.21
C VAL A 173 6.13 70.52 2.74
N THR A 174 6.74 71.69 2.93
CA THR A 174 6.32 72.92 2.26
C THR A 174 6.47 72.74 0.75
N VAL A 175 5.35 72.91 0.04
CA VAL A 175 5.22 72.96 -1.43
C VAL A 175 5.74 74.29 -1.96
#